data_AF-A0A1E3QMS1-F1
#
_entry.id   AF-A0A1E3QMS1-F1
#
_cell.length_a   1.000
_cell.length_b   1.000
_cell.length_c   1.000
_cell.angle_alpha   90.00
_cell.angle_beta   90.00
_cell.angle_gamma   90.00
#
_symmetry.space_group_name_H-M   'P 1'
#
loop_
_entity.id
_entity.type
_entity.pdbx_description
1 polymer ?
#
loop_
_entity_poly.entity_id
_entity_poly.type
_entity_poly.pdbx_seq_one_letter_code
_entity_poly.pdbx_strand_id
1 'polypeptide(L)'
;MNPLTDLPYELKRELFNILSASSRYDTTLSINTLKLLDTDYYTIYNQLMFEKTVREFGLLYLDRVLTAPKIIQSLRKYVKSLDPIRKTGRILIARKERLADPGLDATALSGPQSVASICRLTYIGDSWVYVYSHLKSKRFFFQKQDIQIDDNNPLERNYLTVVQSYLFEIRKRFQISVKPNEVYNLNLAVAVNGNAAPRGLGTMKFSLALQSPGSLGDHLRFYKKYDYLTSPMINDLLPKDNQFCLLQVGVFKVDPEWFRSSASSMLFDAEFIIEEMGHFAKSGFTLYYAELAFPSSLFSHHDALFYFLNTGDDSNFINVFQKDLCVMLDAAENGLEVGRLEGDEIGDLEAYGKRYFSNTVKKRGSTSLDPLRRDFRFKSPYRSKQFWARFTTGPPDLENGLVPYDMDGVVWRIPVMCSRL
;
A
#
# COMPACT_ATOMS: atom_id res chain seq x y z
N MET A 1 -19.75 22.68 -12.48
CA MET A 1 -18.80 23.61 -13.13
C MET A 1 -17.42 23.14 -12.74
N ASN A 2 -16.52 22.94 -13.71
CA ASN A 2 -15.18 22.45 -13.43
C ASN A 2 -14.33 23.65 -12.97
N PRO A 3 -13.98 23.81 -11.69
CA PRO A 3 -13.22 24.99 -11.23
C PRO A 3 -11.81 25.05 -11.85
N LEU A 4 -11.38 23.97 -12.51
CA LEU A 4 -10.17 23.96 -13.32
C LEU A 4 -10.35 24.65 -14.68
N THR A 5 -11.53 24.89 -15.25
CA THR A 5 -11.58 25.66 -16.51
C THR A 5 -11.25 27.14 -16.29
N ASP A 6 -11.46 27.65 -15.08
CA ASP A 6 -11.36 29.09 -14.78
C ASP A 6 -10.01 29.50 -14.17
N LEU A 7 -9.14 28.53 -13.85
CA LEU A 7 -7.79 28.80 -13.37
C LEU A 7 -6.85 29.11 -14.55
N PRO A 8 -6.10 30.23 -14.50
CA PRO A 8 -5.09 30.56 -15.51
C PRO A 8 -4.13 29.39 -15.71
N TYR A 9 -3.77 29.13 -16.97
CA TYR A 9 -2.90 28.02 -17.35
C TYR A 9 -1.55 28.09 -16.63
N GLU A 10 -1.01 29.30 -16.41
CA GLU A 10 0.22 29.48 -15.65
C GLU A 10 0.11 28.98 -14.21
N LEU A 11 -1.00 29.24 -13.51
CA LEU A 11 -1.19 28.84 -12.12
C LEU A 11 -1.31 27.32 -11.97
N LYS A 12 -1.98 26.66 -12.92
CA LYS A 12 -2.04 25.19 -12.98
C LYS A 12 -0.67 24.59 -13.22
N ARG A 13 0.11 25.18 -14.14
CA ARG A 13 1.46 24.75 -14.46
C ARG A 13 2.39 24.93 -13.25
N GLU A 14 2.25 26.03 -12.53
CA GLU A 14 3.08 26.35 -11.37
C GLU A 14 2.74 25.46 -10.17
N LEU A 15 1.45 25.23 -9.86
CA LEU A 15 1.02 24.24 -8.87
C LEU A 15 1.48 22.82 -9.22
N PHE A 16 1.35 22.43 -10.49
CA PHE A 16 1.85 21.13 -10.96
C PHE A 16 3.37 21.02 -10.82
N ASN A 17 4.11 22.09 -11.13
CA ASN A 17 5.57 22.15 -10.96
C ASN A 17 5.98 22.10 -9.49
N ILE A 18 5.28 22.80 -8.59
CA ILE A 18 5.54 22.78 -7.14
C ILE A 18 5.29 21.38 -6.57
N LEU A 19 4.20 20.72 -6.98
CA LEU A 19 3.87 19.36 -6.53
C LEU A 19 4.82 18.30 -7.11
N SER A 20 5.31 18.49 -8.33
CA SER A 20 6.26 17.58 -9.00
C SER A 20 7.72 17.83 -8.65
N ALA A 21 8.08 19.03 -8.14
CA ALA A 21 9.44 19.41 -7.75
C ALA A 21 9.78 19.10 -6.27
N SER A 22 8.97 18.28 -5.58
CA SER A 22 9.12 17.93 -4.15
C SER A 22 10.41 17.16 -3.78
N SER A 23 11.42 17.13 -4.65
CA SER A 23 12.74 16.58 -4.39
C SER A 23 13.79 17.62 -3.96
N ARG A 24 13.48 18.92 -3.91
CA ARG A 24 14.42 19.97 -3.48
C ARG A 24 13.89 20.75 -2.28
N TYR A 25 14.76 20.90 -1.28
CA TYR A 25 14.54 21.46 0.05
C TYR A 25 13.82 22.83 0.02
N ASP A 26 13.11 23.14 1.11
CA ASP A 26 12.33 24.37 1.44
C ASP A 26 10.88 24.54 0.94
N THR A 27 10.37 23.72 0.00
CA THR A 27 8.94 23.81 -0.42
C THR A 27 7.97 23.01 0.45
N THR A 28 8.46 22.13 1.32
CA THR A 28 7.63 21.27 2.17
C THR A 28 6.96 22.03 3.31
N LEU A 29 7.57 23.12 3.81
CA LEU A 29 6.97 23.96 4.85
C LEU A 29 5.80 24.78 4.30
N SER A 30 5.92 25.38 3.11
CA SER A 30 4.87 26.20 2.49
C SER A 30 3.67 25.37 2.02
N ILE A 31 3.89 24.20 1.41
CA ILE A 31 2.82 23.30 0.97
C ILE A 31 2.03 22.75 2.15
N ASN A 32 2.69 22.35 3.24
CA ASN A 32 1.99 21.85 4.43
C ASN A 32 1.25 22.95 5.21
N THR A 33 1.72 24.20 5.11
CA THR A 33 1.00 25.37 5.68
C THR A 33 -0.24 25.71 4.85
N LEU A 34 -0.16 25.65 3.51
CA LEU A 34 -1.31 25.85 2.61
C LEU A 34 -2.37 24.75 2.74
N LYS A 35 -1.93 23.49 2.97
CA LYS A 35 -2.83 22.38 3.28
C LYS A 35 -3.78 22.70 4.43
N LEU A 36 -3.39 23.49 5.42
CA LEU A 36 -4.18 23.70 6.64
C LEU A 36 -5.13 24.90 6.58
N LEU A 37 -5.10 25.70 5.52
CA LEU A 37 -5.72 27.03 5.53
C LEU A 37 -6.82 27.24 4.48
N ASP A 38 -6.93 26.38 3.46
CA ASP A 38 -7.86 26.62 2.36
C ASP A 38 -8.59 25.35 1.87
N THR A 39 -9.92 25.44 1.81
CA THR A 39 -10.78 24.39 1.22
C THR A 39 -10.46 24.20 -0.27
N ASP A 40 -10.07 25.27 -0.95
CA ASP A 40 -9.79 25.26 -2.38
C ASP A 40 -8.56 24.42 -2.71
N TYR A 41 -7.54 24.47 -1.84
CA TYR A 41 -6.37 23.62 -1.96
C TYR A 41 -6.73 22.13 -1.94
N TYR A 42 -7.52 21.69 -0.93
CA TYR A 42 -7.91 20.29 -0.80
C TYR A 42 -8.73 19.80 -2.00
N THR A 43 -9.63 20.64 -2.51
CA THR A 43 -10.42 20.33 -3.70
C THR A 43 -9.56 20.21 -4.95
N ILE A 44 -8.68 21.19 -5.20
CA ILE A 44 -7.76 21.17 -6.37
C ILE A 44 -6.85 19.95 -6.28
N TYR A 45 -6.27 19.67 -5.10
CA TYR A 45 -5.41 18.51 -4.91
C TYR A 45 -6.15 17.20 -5.20
N ASN A 46 -7.38 17.04 -4.71
CA ASN A 46 -8.20 15.87 -4.99
C ASN A 46 -8.54 15.73 -6.49
N GLN A 47 -8.88 16.82 -7.17
CA GLN A 47 -9.13 16.83 -8.62
C GLN A 47 -7.87 16.47 -9.43
N LEU A 48 -6.70 17.00 -9.06
CA LEU A 48 -5.43 16.65 -9.69
C LEU A 48 -5.13 15.16 -9.56
N MET A 49 -5.45 14.54 -8.41
CA MET A 49 -5.28 13.10 -8.22
C MET A 49 -6.24 12.27 -9.07
N PHE A 50 -7.48 12.74 -9.27
CA PHE A 50 -8.41 12.13 -10.23
C PHE A 50 -7.84 12.18 -11.66
N GLU A 51 -7.46 13.37 -12.13
CA GLU A 51 -6.90 13.54 -13.49
C GLU A 51 -5.65 12.70 -13.70
N LYS A 52 -4.77 12.63 -12.69
CA LYS A 52 -3.59 11.78 -12.70
C LYS A 52 -3.95 10.31 -12.80
N THR A 53 -4.98 9.86 -12.08
CA THR A 53 -5.49 8.48 -12.14
C THR A 53 -6.00 8.15 -13.54
N VAL A 54 -6.82 9.04 -14.13
CA VAL A 54 -7.35 8.84 -15.49
C VAL A 54 -6.22 8.80 -16.52
N ARG A 55 -5.22 9.67 -16.40
CA ARG A 55 -4.08 9.72 -17.33
C ARG A 55 -3.21 8.47 -17.28
N GLU A 56 -3.00 7.90 -16.09
CA GLU A 56 -2.09 6.77 -15.87
C GLU A 56 -2.74 5.40 -16.12
N PHE A 57 -4.03 5.27 -15.82
CA PHE A 57 -4.73 3.98 -15.90
C PHE A 57 -5.72 3.92 -17.07
N GLY A 58 -6.21 5.08 -17.55
CA GLY A 58 -7.21 5.16 -18.61
C GLY A 58 -8.64 4.94 -18.11
N LEU A 59 -9.62 5.61 -18.74
CA LEU A 59 -11.04 5.50 -18.34
C LEU A 59 -11.58 4.07 -18.48
N LEU A 60 -11.19 3.33 -19.51
CA LEU A 60 -11.66 1.95 -19.74
C LEU A 60 -11.29 1.01 -18.59
N TYR A 61 -10.05 1.13 -18.08
CA TYR A 61 -9.62 0.35 -16.91
C TYR A 61 -10.41 0.76 -15.67
N LEU A 62 -10.59 2.06 -15.44
CA LEU A 62 -11.33 2.56 -14.28
C LEU A 62 -12.81 2.16 -14.34
N ASP A 63 -13.43 2.16 -15.51
CA ASP A 63 -14.79 1.65 -15.70
C ASP A 63 -14.85 0.16 -15.37
N ARG A 64 -13.91 -0.65 -15.87
CA ARG A 64 -13.88 -2.09 -15.56
C ARG A 64 -13.64 -2.40 -14.08
N VAL A 65 -12.75 -1.65 -13.42
CA VAL A 65 -12.26 -1.99 -12.07
C VAL A 65 -13.02 -1.26 -10.96
N LEU A 66 -13.51 -0.04 -11.15
CA LEU A 66 -14.09 0.76 -10.06
C LEU A 66 -15.62 0.85 -10.06
N THR A 67 -16.29 0.41 -11.13
CA THR A 67 -17.75 0.57 -11.24
C THR A 67 -18.54 -0.62 -10.72
N ALA A 68 -17.87 -1.73 -10.36
CA ALA A 68 -18.54 -2.88 -9.80
C ALA A 68 -19.12 -2.54 -8.40
N PRO A 69 -20.40 -2.84 -8.12
CA PRO A 69 -21.05 -2.47 -6.86
C PRO A 69 -20.29 -2.90 -5.60
N LYS A 70 -19.73 -4.12 -5.60
CA LYS A 70 -18.94 -4.65 -4.48
C LYS A 70 -17.64 -3.85 -4.22
N ILE A 71 -16.99 -3.35 -5.28
CA ILE A 71 -15.77 -2.54 -5.17
C ILE A 71 -16.12 -1.14 -4.67
N ILE A 72 -17.19 -0.54 -5.18
CA ILE A 72 -17.71 0.74 -4.70
C ILE A 72 -17.99 0.65 -3.20
N GLN A 73 -18.69 -0.38 -2.74
CA GLN A 73 -18.96 -0.58 -1.31
C GLN A 73 -17.67 -0.76 -0.50
N SER A 74 -16.76 -1.63 -0.94
CA SER A 74 -15.49 -1.88 -0.24
C SER A 74 -14.62 -0.62 -0.15
N LEU A 75 -14.56 0.16 -1.23
CA LEU A 75 -13.85 1.44 -1.27
C LEU A 75 -14.47 2.45 -0.30
N ARG A 76 -15.79 2.58 -0.28
CA ARG A 76 -16.49 3.49 0.65
C ARG A 76 -16.29 3.07 2.11
N LYS A 77 -16.37 1.77 2.42
CA LYS A 77 -16.07 1.22 3.76
C LYS A 77 -14.63 1.52 4.18
N TYR A 78 -13.66 1.23 3.31
CA TYR A 78 -12.25 1.56 3.56
C TYR A 78 -12.07 3.05 3.81
N VAL A 79 -12.57 3.90 2.92
CA VAL A 79 -12.42 5.35 3.03
C VAL A 79 -13.07 5.89 4.31
N LYS A 80 -14.25 5.42 4.69
CA LYS A 80 -14.90 5.81 5.95
C LYS A 80 -14.13 5.32 7.19
N SER A 81 -13.50 4.14 7.14
CA SER A 81 -12.67 3.64 8.26
C SER A 81 -11.53 4.59 8.62
N LEU A 82 -11.16 5.49 7.69
CA LEU A 82 -10.11 6.51 7.85
C LEU A 82 -10.62 7.85 8.39
N ASP A 83 -11.94 8.04 8.57
CA ASP A 83 -12.51 9.30 9.07
C ASP A 83 -11.93 9.78 10.41
N PRO A 84 -11.47 8.93 11.35
CA PRO A 84 -10.83 9.41 12.58
C PRO A 84 -9.66 10.37 12.37
N ILE A 85 -8.95 10.28 11.22
CA ILE A 85 -7.81 11.14 10.91
C ILE A 85 -8.07 12.16 9.81
N ARG A 86 -9.16 12.03 9.03
CA ARG A 86 -9.37 12.86 7.82
C ARG A 86 -10.80 13.31 7.54
N LYS A 87 -11.75 13.04 8.43
CA LYS A 87 -13.18 13.39 8.26
C LYS A 87 -13.39 14.83 7.84
N THR A 88 -12.68 15.76 8.47
CA THR A 88 -12.79 17.20 8.18
C THR A 88 -12.47 17.52 6.72
N GLY A 89 -11.29 17.13 6.23
CA GLY A 89 -10.86 17.41 4.85
C GLY A 89 -11.81 16.79 3.82
N ARG A 90 -12.29 15.57 4.08
CA ARG A 90 -13.27 14.88 3.23
C ARG A 90 -14.60 15.66 3.14
N ILE A 91 -15.15 16.09 4.28
CA ILE A 91 -16.42 16.83 4.33
C ILE A 91 -16.31 18.16 3.60
N LEU A 92 -15.17 18.86 3.69
CA LEU A 92 -14.93 20.10 2.96
C LEU A 92 -15.04 19.90 1.45
N ILE A 93 -14.32 18.89 0.91
CA ILE A 93 -14.37 18.54 -0.52
C ILE A 93 -15.79 18.12 -0.91
N ALA A 94 -16.41 17.22 -0.14
CA ALA A 94 -17.75 16.70 -0.43
C ALA A 94 -18.82 17.79 -0.49
N ARG A 95 -18.77 18.77 0.42
CA ARG A 95 -19.69 19.93 0.43
C ARG A 95 -19.44 20.85 -0.76
N LYS A 96 -18.18 21.19 -1.04
CA LYS A 96 -17.82 22.07 -2.14
C LYS A 96 -18.22 21.49 -3.50
N GLU A 97 -17.98 20.20 -3.70
CA GLU A 97 -18.31 19.47 -4.93
C GLU A 97 -19.76 18.95 -4.98
N ARG A 98 -20.55 19.18 -3.91
CA ARG A 98 -21.95 18.73 -3.77
C ARG A 98 -22.13 17.23 -4.05
N LEU A 99 -21.27 16.42 -3.45
CA LEU A 99 -21.29 14.96 -3.62
C LEU A 99 -22.50 14.34 -2.91
N ALA A 100 -23.06 13.29 -3.50
CA ALA A 100 -24.17 12.53 -2.95
C ALA A 100 -23.68 11.50 -1.91
N ASP A 101 -24.40 11.34 -0.81
CA ASP A 101 -24.21 10.25 0.15
C ASP A 101 -25.47 9.40 0.22
N PRO A 102 -25.58 8.33 -0.58
CA PRO A 102 -26.73 7.44 -0.54
C PRO A 102 -26.76 6.55 0.72
N GLY A 103 -25.78 6.63 1.63
CA GLY A 103 -25.57 5.67 2.71
C GLY A 103 -24.75 4.46 2.25
N LEU A 104 -24.10 3.75 3.18
CA LEU A 104 -23.15 2.66 2.85
C LEU A 104 -23.84 1.42 2.27
N ASP A 105 -25.04 1.10 2.78
CA ASP A 105 -25.79 -0.11 2.43
C ASP A 105 -26.84 0.13 1.34
N ALA A 106 -26.70 1.22 0.59
CA ALA A 106 -27.69 1.64 -0.38
C ALA A 106 -27.83 0.62 -1.52
N THR A 107 -28.99 -0.02 -1.60
CA THR A 107 -29.45 -0.81 -2.76
C THR A 107 -29.45 0.01 -4.06
N ALA A 108 -29.43 1.34 -3.97
CA ALA A 108 -29.31 2.26 -5.09
C ALA A 108 -28.02 2.08 -5.92
N LEU A 109 -27.00 1.39 -5.39
CA LEU A 109 -25.74 1.11 -6.10
C LEU A 109 -25.72 -0.26 -6.79
N SER A 110 -26.85 -0.98 -6.83
CA SER A 110 -26.92 -2.35 -7.38
C SER A 110 -26.92 -2.41 -8.92
N GLY A 111 -27.11 -1.28 -9.59
CA GLY A 111 -27.09 -1.18 -11.05
C GLY A 111 -25.70 -0.87 -11.62
N PRO A 112 -25.49 -1.06 -12.94
CA PRO A 112 -24.25 -0.68 -13.62
C PRO A 112 -23.92 0.78 -13.34
N GLN A 113 -22.71 1.04 -12.85
CA GLN A 113 -22.21 2.39 -12.62
C GLN A 113 -21.26 2.80 -13.75
N SER A 114 -21.12 4.10 -13.97
CA SER A 114 -20.04 4.65 -14.78
C SER A 114 -19.04 5.38 -13.89
N VAL A 115 -17.80 5.56 -14.35
CA VAL A 115 -16.81 6.40 -13.64
C VAL A 115 -17.38 7.78 -13.32
N ALA A 116 -18.12 8.40 -14.26
CA ALA A 116 -18.75 9.69 -14.03
C ALA A 116 -19.77 9.69 -12.88
N SER A 117 -20.47 8.57 -12.68
CA SER A 117 -21.47 8.42 -11.61
C SER A 117 -20.80 8.23 -10.25
N ILE A 118 -19.78 7.36 -10.17
CA ILE A 118 -19.05 7.12 -8.90
C ILE A 118 -18.26 8.36 -8.45
N CYS A 119 -17.80 9.20 -9.38
CA CYS A 119 -17.14 10.47 -9.05
C CYS A 119 -18.04 11.43 -8.25
N ARG A 120 -19.37 11.26 -8.32
CA ARG A 120 -20.34 12.10 -7.60
C ARG A 120 -20.70 11.55 -6.22
N LEU A 121 -20.12 10.43 -5.81
CA LEU A 121 -20.39 9.81 -4.52
C LEU A 121 -19.38 10.27 -3.47
N THR A 122 -19.87 10.56 -2.27
CA THR A 122 -19.04 10.68 -1.07
C THR A 122 -18.26 9.41 -0.83
N TYR A 123 -17.10 9.54 -0.19
CA TYR A 123 -16.13 8.46 0.07
C TYR A 123 -15.44 7.90 -1.20
N ILE A 124 -15.77 8.42 -2.40
CA ILE A 124 -15.04 8.14 -3.65
C ILE A 124 -14.57 9.46 -4.26
N GLY A 125 -15.52 10.32 -4.65
CA GLY A 125 -15.27 11.61 -5.29
C GLY A 125 -14.47 12.59 -4.43
N ASP A 126 -14.48 12.42 -3.10
CA ASP A 126 -13.74 13.23 -2.12
C ASP A 126 -12.40 12.59 -1.69
N SER A 127 -12.01 11.47 -2.30
CA SER A 127 -10.94 10.60 -1.79
C SER A 127 -10.03 10.02 -2.88
N TRP A 128 -9.84 10.73 -4.00
CA TRP A 128 -9.05 10.26 -5.14
C TRP A 128 -7.57 9.99 -4.82
N VAL A 129 -7.01 10.67 -3.81
CA VAL A 129 -5.67 10.37 -3.27
C VAL A 129 -5.54 8.90 -2.87
N TYR A 130 -6.58 8.36 -2.22
CA TYR A 130 -6.63 6.99 -1.72
C TYR A 130 -6.84 5.98 -2.83
N VAL A 131 -7.75 6.29 -3.75
CA VAL A 131 -8.01 5.48 -4.95
C VAL A 131 -6.72 5.36 -5.76
N TYR A 132 -6.10 6.50 -6.09
CA TYR A 132 -4.82 6.53 -6.80
C TYR A 132 -3.74 5.72 -6.08
N SER A 133 -3.61 5.88 -4.75
CA SER A 133 -2.59 5.16 -3.96
C SER A 133 -2.73 3.65 -4.07
N HIS A 134 -3.96 3.12 -4.08
CA HIS A 134 -4.24 1.68 -4.18
C HIS A 134 -4.01 1.13 -5.58
N LEU A 135 -4.36 1.90 -6.61
CA LEU A 135 -4.11 1.51 -7.99
C LEU A 135 -2.60 1.59 -8.32
N LYS A 136 -1.92 2.62 -7.82
CA LYS A 136 -0.49 2.85 -8.08
C LYS A 136 0.43 1.96 -7.25
N SER A 137 0.00 1.55 -6.06
CA SER A 137 0.79 0.67 -5.21
C SER A 137 0.00 -0.54 -4.81
N LYS A 138 0.44 -1.66 -5.33
CA LYS A 138 -0.31 -2.89 -5.26
C LYS A 138 0.10 -3.66 -4.02
N ARG A 139 -0.88 -3.88 -3.14
CA ARG A 139 -0.77 -4.80 -2.03
C ARG A 139 -1.56 -6.05 -2.38
N PHE A 140 -0.91 -7.20 -2.24
CA PHE A 140 -1.44 -8.50 -2.58
C PHE A 140 -1.59 -9.33 -1.33
N PHE A 141 -2.80 -9.83 -1.12
CA PHE A 141 -3.11 -10.86 -0.13
C PHE A 141 -3.19 -12.20 -0.84
N PHE A 142 -2.80 -13.27 -0.15
CA PHE A 142 -2.64 -14.57 -0.77
C PHE A 142 -3.98 -15.34 -0.79
N GLN A 143 -4.36 -15.86 -1.95
CA GLN A 143 -5.53 -16.71 -2.14
C GLN A 143 -5.08 -18.13 -2.49
N LYS A 144 -5.97 -19.11 -2.31
CA LYS A 144 -5.62 -20.52 -2.51
C LYS A 144 -5.11 -20.80 -3.92
N GLN A 145 -5.69 -20.14 -4.94
CA GLN A 145 -5.23 -20.31 -6.32
C GLN A 145 -3.84 -19.70 -6.61
N ASP A 146 -3.35 -18.80 -5.75
CA ASP A 146 -2.04 -18.17 -5.92
C ASP A 146 -0.89 -19.04 -5.40
N ILE A 147 -1.20 -20.07 -4.59
CA ILE A 147 -0.23 -20.78 -3.77
C ILE A 147 -0.10 -22.23 -4.21
N GLN A 148 1.15 -22.66 -4.40
CA GLN A 148 1.54 -24.04 -4.52
C GLN A 148 2.52 -24.38 -3.39
N ILE A 149 1.99 -25.04 -2.36
CA ILE A 149 2.68 -25.38 -1.11
C ILE A 149 2.21 -26.75 -0.61
N ASP A 150 2.98 -27.41 0.26
CA ASP A 150 2.59 -28.68 0.87
C ASP A 150 1.31 -28.52 1.73
N ASP A 151 0.41 -29.52 1.73
CA ASP A 151 -0.97 -29.44 2.25
C ASP A 151 -1.11 -29.06 3.73
N ASN A 152 -0.03 -29.13 4.52
CA ASN A 152 -0.05 -28.88 5.97
C ASN A 152 0.06 -27.39 6.35
N ASN A 153 0.02 -26.47 5.38
CA ASN A 153 0.23 -25.05 5.61
C ASN A 153 -1.12 -24.29 5.57
N PRO A 154 -1.63 -23.81 6.72
CA PRO A 154 -2.94 -23.18 6.75
C PRO A 154 -2.93 -21.82 6.06
N LEU A 155 -3.95 -21.60 5.24
CA LEU A 155 -4.31 -20.31 4.65
C LEU A 155 -5.61 -19.84 5.29
N GLU A 156 -5.50 -19.01 6.33
CA GLU A 156 -6.65 -18.45 7.04
C GLU A 156 -6.67 -16.96 6.82
N ARG A 157 -7.83 -16.39 6.46
CA ARG A 157 -7.97 -14.94 6.28
C ARG A 157 -6.92 -14.37 5.32
N ASN A 158 -6.61 -15.08 4.24
CA ASN A 158 -5.56 -14.71 3.29
C ASN A 158 -4.14 -14.53 3.89
N TYR A 159 -3.88 -15.08 5.07
CA TYR A 159 -2.57 -15.16 5.70
C TYR A 159 -2.05 -16.59 5.57
N LEU A 160 -0.89 -16.73 4.92
CA LEU A 160 -0.28 -18.03 4.70
C LEU A 160 0.67 -18.32 5.86
N THR A 161 0.31 -19.27 6.71
CA THR A 161 1.18 -19.76 7.76
C THR A 161 1.99 -20.94 7.24
N VAL A 162 3.31 -20.76 7.20
CA VAL A 162 4.25 -21.77 6.73
C VAL A 162 4.77 -22.54 7.94
N VAL A 163 4.12 -23.65 8.24
CA VAL A 163 4.54 -24.56 9.32
C VAL A 163 5.80 -25.29 8.87
N GLN A 164 5.71 -25.97 7.72
CA GLN A 164 6.83 -26.63 7.06
C GLN A 164 6.46 -26.88 5.60
N SER A 165 7.34 -26.51 4.66
CA SER A 165 7.16 -26.84 3.25
C SER A 165 8.48 -26.98 2.51
N TYR A 166 8.58 -27.98 1.64
CA TYR A 166 9.69 -28.15 0.69
C TYR A 166 9.32 -27.63 -0.70
N LEU A 167 8.03 -27.68 -1.04
CA LEU A 167 7.47 -27.00 -2.20
C LEU A 167 7.00 -25.61 -1.76
N PHE A 168 7.56 -24.55 -2.31
CA PHE A 168 7.12 -23.20 -2.00
C PHE A 168 7.11 -22.34 -3.25
N GLU A 169 5.92 -22.11 -3.78
CA GLU A 169 5.70 -21.24 -4.91
C GLU A 169 4.42 -20.42 -4.72
N ILE A 170 4.54 -19.10 -4.92
CA ILE A 170 3.40 -18.19 -4.94
C ILE A 170 3.46 -17.40 -6.24
N ARG A 171 2.37 -17.36 -7.00
CA ARG A 171 2.23 -16.54 -8.20
C ARG A 171 1.04 -15.62 -8.08
N LYS A 172 1.27 -14.33 -8.26
CA LYS A 172 0.22 -13.32 -8.24
C LYS A 172 0.22 -12.50 -9.52
N ARG A 173 -0.91 -12.48 -10.23
CA ARG A 173 -1.11 -11.67 -11.44
C ARG A 173 -1.89 -10.41 -11.12
N PHE A 174 -1.50 -9.30 -11.71
CA PHE A 174 -2.12 -8.00 -11.50
C PHE A 174 -1.80 -7.03 -12.64
N GLN A 175 -2.49 -5.90 -12.68
CA GLN A 175 -2.19 -4.82 -13.62
C GLN A 175 -1.60 -3.60 -12.91
N ILE A 176 -0.52 -3.04 -13.45
CA ILE A 176 0.16 -1.88 -12.85
C ILE A 176 0.45 -0.80 -13.88
N SER A 177 0.26 0.46 -13.48
CA SER A 177 0.68 1.60 -14.29
C SER A 177 2.13 1.97 -13.98
N VAL A 178 3.01 1.91 -14.98
CA VAL A 178 4.44 2.21 -14.86
C VAL A 178 4.89 3.32 -15.81
N LYS A 179 5.88 4.12 -15.38
CA LYS A 179 6.51 5.17 -16.17
C LYS A 179 8.01 4.97 -16.33
N PRO A 180 8.66 5.51 -17.38
CA PRO A 180 10.11 5.45 -17.53
C PRO A 180 10.84 5.94 -16.28
N ASN A 181 11.88 5.20 -15.84
CA ASN A 181 12.68 5.47 -14.64
C ASN A 181 11.93 5.41 -13.31
N GLU A 182 10.67 5.00 -13.31
CA GLU A 182 9.91 4.84 -12.09
C GLU A 182 10.51 3.70 -11.25
N VAL A 183 10.59 3.90 -9.94
CA VAL A 183 11.11 2.91 -9.01
C VAL A 183 9.95 2.43 -8.15
N TYR A 184 9.98 1.17 -7.70
CA TYR A 184 9.07 0.58 -6.74
C TYR A 184 9.87 -0.25 -5.74
N ASN A 185 9.48 -0.18 -4.47
CA ASN A 185 10.00 -1.06 -3.43
C ASN A 185 9.12 -2.29 -3.35
N LEU A 186 9.74 -3.46 -3.40
CA LEU A 186 9.06 -4.72 -3.15
C LEU A 186 9.20 -5.04 -1.66
N ASN A 187 8.08 -5.07 -0.96
CA ASN A 187 8.00 -5.33 0.46
C ASN A 187 7.24 -6.64 0.72
N LEU A 188 7.64 -7.34 1.78
CA LEU A 188 6.99 -8.53 2.28
C LEU A 188 6.61 -8.32 3.75
N ALA A 189 5.34 -8.49 4.06
CA ALA A 189 4.83 -8.44 5.42
C ALA A 189 4.85 -9.84 6.03
N VAL A 190 5.72 -10.06 7.01
CA VAL A 190 6.01 -11.37 7.60
C VAL A 190 6.07 -11.31 9.11
N ALA A 191 5.59 -12.35 9.80
CA ALA A 191 5.90 -12.60 11.21
C ALA A 191 6.58 -13.95 11.42
N VAL A 192 7.44 -14.03 12.43
CA VAL A 192 8.13 -15.26 12.82
C VAL A 192 7.35 -15.97 13.91
N ASN A 193 7.00 -17.24 13.72
CA ASN A 193 6.18 -17.97 14.69
C ASN A 193 7.03 -18.38 15.90
N GLY A 194 6.75 -17.80 17.07
CA GLY A 194 7.61 -17.78 18.27
C GLY A 194 8.01 -19.12 18.89
N ASN A 195 7.51 -20.25 18.36
CA ASN A 195 7.89 -21.60 18.81
C ASN A 195 8.78 -22.34 17.80
N ALA A 196 9.00 -21.81 16.59
CA ALA A 196 9.84 -22.41 15.57
C ALA A 196 10.88 -21.39 15.09
N ALA A 197 12.17 -21.76 15.10
CA ALA A 197 13.19 -20.94 14.48
C ALA A 197 12.85 -20.78 12.98
N PRO A 198 12.69 -19.55 12.46
CA PRO A 198 12.33 -19.35 11.07
C PRO A 198 13.47 -19.89 10.20
N ARG A 199 13.14 -20.78 9.27
CA ARG A 199 14.13 -21.38 8.37
C ARG A 199 13.77 -21.12 6.92
N GLY A 200 14.80 -20.86 6.13
CA GLY A 200 14.74 -20.85 4.68
C GLY A 200 14.22 -19.55 4.03
N LEU A 201 13.79 -18.53 4.79
CA LEU A 201 13.45 -17.21 4.21
C LEU A 201 14.62 -16.60 3.42
N GLY A 202 15.87 -16.77 3.89
CA GLY A 202 17.08 -16.33 3.18
C GLY A 202 17.40 -17.07 1.88
N THR A 203 16.63 -18.11 1.53
CA THR A 203 16.79 -18.90 0.30
C THR A 203 15.61 -18.73 -0.65
N MET A 204 14.76 -17.73 -0.41
CA MET A 204 13.62 -17.43 -1.26
C MET A 204 14.03 -16.45 -2.35
N LYS A 205 13.48 -16.68 -3.54
CA LYS A 205 13.65 -15.82 -4.69
C LYS A 205 12.33 -15.11 -4.96
N PHE A 206 12.45 -13.82 -5.20
CA PHE A 206 11.35 -12.94 -5.51
C PHE A 206 11.54 -12.48 -6.94
N SER A 207 10.53 -12.70 -7.77
CA SER A 207 10.57 -12.27 -9.15
C SER A 207 9.39 -11.39 -9.52
N LEU A 208 9.65 -10.36 -10.32
CA LEU A 208 8.61 -9.56 -10.95
C LEU A 208 8.77 -9.66 -12.46
N ALA A 209 7.76 -10.19 -13.13
CA ALA A 209 7.72 -10.33 -14.57
C ALA A 209 6.68 -9.37 -15.15
N LEU A 210 7.04 -8.67 -16.23
CA LEU A 210 6.14 -7.74 -16.92
C LEU A 210 5.84 -8.18 -18.34
N GLN A 211 4.60 -7.95 -18.75
CA GLN A 211 4.08 -8.25 -20.06
C GLN A 211 3.54 -6.98 -20.72
N SER A 212 3.87 -6.81 -22.01
CA SER A 212 3.39 -5.65 -22.78
C SER A 212 1.86 -5.68 -22.89
N PRO A 213 1.19 -4.51 -22.78
CA PRO A 213 -0.26 -4.42 -22.94
C PRO A 213 -0.73 -5.03 -24.28
N GLY A 214 -1.80 -5.83 -24.23
CA GLY A 214 -2.49 -6.34 -25.41
C GLY A 214 -2.06 -7.73 -25.90
N SER A 215 -1.22 -8.46 -25.15
CA SER A 215 -0.87 -9.86 -25.47
C SER A 215 -1.76 -10.84 -24.71
N LEU A 216 -3.07 -10.82 -24.98
CA LEU A 216 -3.97 -11.92 -24.61
C LEU A 216 -3.78 -13.07 -25.62
N GLY A 217 -3.01 -14.08 -25.24
CA GLY A 217 -2.84 -15.32 -25.99
C GLY A 217 -1.91 -16.28 -25.28
N ASP A 218 -2.21 -17.57 -25.33
CA ASP A 218 -1.69 -18.71 -24.53
C ASP A 218 -0.17 -18.97 -24.56
N HIS A 219 0.63 -18.02 -25.04
CA HIS A 219 2.09 -18.08 -25.03
C HIS A 219 2.63 -16.88 -24.25
N LEU A 220 2.67 -17.04 -22.93
CA LEU A 220 3.27 -16.15 -21.93
C LEU A 220 4.73 -15.84 -22.27
N ARG A 221 4.98 -14.84 -23.12
CA ARG A 221 6.31 -14.27 -23.31
C ARG A 221 6.42 -13.03 -22.44
N PHE A 222 6.83 -13.24 -21.19
CA PHE A 222 7.27 -12.13 -20.34
C PHE A 222 8.45 -11.44 -21.04
N TYR A 223 8.34 -10.12 -21.19
CA TYR A 223 9.37 -9.34 -21.89
C TYR A 223 10.60 -9.14 -20.99
N LYS A 224 10.42 -9.16 -19.67
CA LYS A 224 11.51 -9.02 -18.71
C LYS A 224 11.11 -9.59 -17.34
N LYS A 225 12.05 -10.28 -16.70
CA LYS A 225 11.94 -10.83 -15.33
C LYS A 225 13.01 -10.16 -14.48
N TYR A 226 12.62 -9.62 -13.33
CA TYR A 226 13.51 -9.11 -12.30
C TYR A 226 13.63 -10.15 -11.22
N ASP A 227 14.85 -10.57 -10.88
CA ASP A 227 15.09 -11.56 -9.84
C ASP A 227 15.81 -10.91 -8.65
N TYR A 228 15.21 -11.06 -7.47
CA TYR A 228 15.77 -10.63 -6.20
C TYR A 228 15.95 -11.86 -5.31
N LEU A 229 17.20 -12.12 -4.93
CA LEU A 229 17.50 -13.13 -3.92
C LEU A 229 17.53 -12.44 -2.56
N THR A 230 16.81 -13.01 -1.60
CA THR A 230 16.98 -12.59 -0.21
C THR A 230 18.41 -12.86 0.22
N SER A 231 19.02 -11.90 0.92
CA SER A 231 20.33 -12.12 1.52
C SER A 231 20.25 -13.29 2.52
N PRO A 232 21.25 -14.16 2.61
CA PRO A 232 21.35 -15.12 3.72
C PRO A 232 21.29 -14.46 5.10
N MET A 233 21.71 -13.18 5.21
CA MET A 233 21.63 -12.36 6.42
C MET A 233 20.22 -11.85 6.75
N ILE A 234 19.20 -12.19 5.94
CA ILE A 234 17.83 -11.77 6.22
C ILE A 234 17.32 -12.38 7.52
N ASN A 235 17.82 -13.56 7.91
CA ASN A 235 17.50 -14.17 9.19
C ASN A 235 17.96 -13.31 10.38
N ASP A 236 19.06 -12.57 10.23
CA ASP A 236 19.53 -11.63 11.25
C ASP A 236 18.66 -10.37 11.30
N LEU A 237 18.00 -10.04 10.19
CA LEU A 237 17.04 -8.95 10.09
C LEU A 237 15.68 -9.36 10.64
N LEU A 238 15.24 -10.61 10.48
CA LEU A 238 13.92 -11.06 10.93
C LEU A 238 13.73 -10.84 12.44
N PRO A 239 12.50 -10.49 12.84
CA PRO A 239 12.22 -10.27 14.25
C PRO A 239 12.10 -11.61 14.99
N LYS A 240 12.22 -11.58 16.32
CA LYS A 240 12.05 -12.77 17.18
C LYS A 240 10.61 -12.79 17.73
N ASP A 241 10.11 -13.96 18.10
CA ASP A 241 8.91 -14.10 18.94
C ASP A 241 7.61 -13.45 18.42
N ASN A 242 6.99 -13.99 17.35
CA ASN A 242 5.68 -13.55 16.81
C ASN A 242 5.59 -12.07 16.39
N GLN A 243 6.73 -11.41 16.22
CA GLN A 243 6.78 -10.02 15.81
C GLN A 243 6.57 -9.86 14.30
N PHE A 244 5.90 -8.77 13.91
CA PHE A 244 5.67 -8.41 12.51
C PHE A 244 6.81 -7.57 11.95
N CYS A 245 7.17 -7.85 10.70
CA CYS A 245 8.16 -7.09 9.94
C CYS A 245 7.64 -6.82 8.54
N LEU A 246 7.73 -5.54 8.12
CA LEU A 246 7.63 -5.18 6.72
C LEU A 246 9.03 -5.12 6.13
N LEU A 247 9.41 -6.19 5.47
CA LEU A 247 10.75 -6.43 4.96
C LEU A 247 10.85 -5.97 3.52
N GLN A 248 11.81 -5.10 3.20
CA GLN A 248 12.08 -4.75 1.81
C GLN A 248 12.97 -5.83 1.17
N VAL A 249 12.39 -6.61 0.26
CA VAL A 249 13.05 -7.75 -0.40
C VAL A 249 13.63 -7.38 -1.77
N GLY A 250 13.21 -6.25 -2.36
CA GLY A 250 13.71 -5.84 -3.68
C GLY A 250 13.43 -4.37 -4.02
N VAL A 251 14.07 -3.90 -5.09
CA VAL A 251 13.83 -2.59 -5.71
C VAL A 251 13.68 -2.78 -7.21
N PHE A 252 12.47 -2.53 -7.69
CA PHE A 252 12.09 -2.61 -9.09
C PHE A 252 12.23 -1.24 -9.76
N LYS A 253 13.15 -1.11 -10.71
CA LYS A 253 13.29 0.10 -11.53
C LYS A 253 12.82 -0.18 -12.95
N VAL A 254 11.85 0.61 -13.38
CA VAL A 254 11.26 0.59 -14.71
C VAL A 254 12.28 1.12 -15.72
N ASP A 255 12.62 0.27 -16.69
CA ASP A 255 13.59 0.59 -17.72
C ASP A 255 12.96 1.49 -18.80
N PRO A 256 13.53 2.66 -19.12
CA PRO A 256 13.02 3.53 -20.18
C PRO A 256 12.93 2.85 -21.54
N GLU A 257 13.74 1.82 -21.81
CA GLU A 257 13.74 1.13 -23.09
C GLU A 257 12.41 0.42 -23.39
N TRP A 258 11.60 0.12 -22.37
CA TRP A 258 10.29 -0.53 -22.55
C TRP A 258 9.27 0.32 -23.29
N PHE A 259 9.42 1.63 -23.21
CA PHE A 259 8.48 2.61 -23.80
C PHE A 259 8.92 3.05 -25.20
N ARG A 260 10.09 2.59 -25.69
CA ARG A 260 10.57 2.92 -27.03
C ARG A 260 9.78 2.21 -28.13
N SER A 261 9.13 1.09 -27.82
CA SER A 261 8.39 0.24 -28.76
C SER A 261 6.89 0.18 -28.53
N SER A 262 6.38 0.70 -27.41
CA SER A 262 4.97 0.61 -27.03
C SER A 262 4.28 1.97 -27.18
N ALA A 263 3.22 2.00 -28.01
CA ALA A 263 2.38 3.17 -28.18
C ALA A 263 1.46 3.36 -26.95
N SER A 264 1.52 4.57 -26.38
CA SER A 264 0.56 5.26 -25.50
C SER A 264 0.11 4.66 -24.15
N SER A 265 0.15 3.35 -23.91
CA SER A 265 -0.33 2.78 -22.63
C SER A 265 0.75 2.77 -21.55
N MET A 266 0.41 3.27 -20.36
CA MET A 266 1.23 3.13 -19.15
C MET A 266 0.86 1.89 -18.33
N LEU A 267 -0.21 1.17 -18.70
CA LEU A 267 -0.72 0.01 -17.98
C LEU A 267 -0.14 -1.29 -18.52
N PHE A 268 0.43 -2.12 -17.65
CA PHE A 268 1.09 -3.39 -17.97
C PHE A 268 0.49 -4.52 -17.13
N ASP A 269 0.43 -5.71 -17.73
CA ASP A 269 0.18 -6.95 -17.00
C ASP A 269 1.48 -7.38 -16.31
N ALA A 270 1.36 -7.82 -15.05
CA ALA A 270 2.48 -8.18 -14.21
C ALA A 270 2.22 -9.51 -13.49
N GLU A 271 3.29 -10.29 -13.28
CA GLU A 271 3.28 -11.48 -12.43
C GLU A 271 4.37 -11.34 -11.37
N PHE A 272 3.96 -11.39 -10.10
CA PHE A 272 4.86 -11.48 -8.96
C PHE A 272 4.98 -12.94 -8.53
N ILE A 273 6.21 -13.43 -8.42
CA ILE A 273 6.53 -14.82 -8.13
C ILE A 273 7.40 -14.87 -6.87
N ILE A 274 7.07 -15.75 -5.95
CA ILE A 274 7.92 -16.11 -4.82
C ILE A 274 8.23 -17.60 -4.95
N GLU A 275 9.50 -17.96 -5.10
CA GLU A 275 9.91 -19.36 -5.32
C GLU A 275 11.04 -19.79 -4.37
N GLU A 276 11.01 -21.06 -3.98
CA GLU A 276 12.10 -21.78 -3.32
C GLU A 276 13.26 -22.03 -4.30
N MET A 277 14.51 -21.80 -3.90
CA MET A 277 15.69 -22.02 -4.78
C MET A 277 16.76 -22.95 -4.20
N GLY A 278 16.62 -23.41 -2.96
CA GLY A 278 17.69 -24.07 -2.22
C GLY A 278 17.40 -25.50 -1.75
N HIS A 279 16.24 -26.06 -2.08
CA HIS A 279 15.73 -27.34 -1.55
C HIS A 279 15.70 -27.40 -0.01
N PHE A 280 15.63 -26.24 0.66
CA PHE A 280 15.56 -26.17 2.12
C PHE A 280 14.11 -26.02 2.57
N ALA A 281 13.73 -26.75 3.62
CA ALA A 281 12.42 -26.59 4.23
C ALA A 281 12.20 -25.13 4.69
N LYS A 282 11.09 -24.54 4.25
CA LYS A 282 10.57 -23.26 4.73
C LYS A 282 9.67 -23.53 5.92
N SER A 283 9.92 -22.88 7.05
CA SER A 283 9.16 -23.15 8.28
C SER A 283 9.21 -21.98 9.24
N GLY A 284 8.18 -21.89 10.09
CA GLY A 284 8.17 -21.02 11.26
C GLY A 284 7.88 -19.55 10.96
N PHE A 285 7.10 -19.24 9.91
CA PHE A 285 6.69 -17.87 9.62
C PHE A 285 5.30 -17.78 9.00
N THR A 286 4.68 -16.61 9.13
CA THR A 286 3.39 -16.28 8.53
C THR A 286 3.57 -15.10 7.57
N LEU A 287 3.10 -15.25 6.34
CA LEU A 287 3.07 -14.20 5.33
C LEU A 287 1.69 -13.55 5.32
N TYR A 288 1.65 -12.24 5.55
CA TYR A 288 0.41 -11.47 5.58
C TYR A 288 0.05 -10.88 4.22
N TYR A 289 1.02 -10.24 3.57
CA TYR A 289 0.86 -9.66 2.24
C TYR A 289 2.22 -9.38 1.60
N ALA A 290 2.23 -9.22 0.28
CA ALA A 290 3.32 -8.58 -0.45
C ALA A 290 2.87 -7.22 -0.96
N GLU A 291 3.78 -6.26 -1.09
CA GLU A 291 3.46 -4.92 -1.58
C GLU A 291 4.51 -4.42 -2.57
N LEU A 292 4.07 -4.07 -3.79
CA LEU A 292 4.85 -3.27 -4.73
C LEU A 292 4.54 -1.80 -4.49
N ALA A 293 5.34 -1.19 -3.62
CA ALA A 293 5.13 0.17 -3.14
C ALA A 293 5.82 1.19 -4.05
N PHE A 294 5.04 2.08 -4.65
CA PHE A 294 5.57 3.29 -5.28
C PHE A 294 6.25 4.16 -4.21
N PRO A 295 7.53 4.54 -4.36
CA PRO A 295 8.30 5.28 -3.38
C PRO A 295 7.65 6.65 -3.19
N SER A 296 7.15 6.91 -1.98
CA SER A 296 7.06 8.28 -1.51
C SER A 296 8.44 8.69 -0.98
N SER A 297 8.72 9.99 -1.00
CA SER A 297 9.97 10.62 -0.54
C SER A 297 10.37 10.28 0.92
N LEU A 298 9.50 9.58 1.65
CA LEU A 298 9.64 9.19 3.06
C LEU A 298 10.05 7.72 3.27
N PHE A 299 9.73 6.81 2.34
CA PHE A 299 9.98 5.36 2.50
C PHE A 299 11.08 4.81 1.57
N SER A 300 11.73 5.67 0.79
CA SER A 300 12.79 5.30 -0.17
C SER A 300 14.17 5.00 0.45
N HIS A 301 14.33 5.08 1.78
CA HIS A 301 15.65 5.07 2.43
C HIS A 301 15.86 4.06 3.58
N HIS A 302 14.94 3.11 3.78
CA HIS A 302 15.06 2.12 4.85
C HIS A 302 15.15 0.72 4.26
N ASP A 303 15.85 -0.20 4.94
CA ASP A 303 16.01 -1.58 4.47
C ASP A 303 14.96 -2.54 5.05
N ALA A 304 14.37 -2.19 6.20
CA ALA A 304 13.26 -2.89 6.81
C ALA A 304 12.55 -1.97 7.82
N LEU A 305 11.23 -2.08 7.92
CA LEU A 305 10.41 -1.42 8.93
C LEU A 305 9.91 -2.49 9.91
N PHE A 306 10.29 -2.37 11.19
CA PHE A 306 9.88 -3.29 12.24
C PHE A 306 8.66 -2.75 12.95
N TYR A 307 7.67 -3.62 13.13
CA TYR A 307 6.62 -3.39 14.09
C TYR A 307 6.85 -4.38 15.22
N PHE A 308 7.33 -3.87 16.34
CA PHE A 308 7.30 -4.63 17.59
C PHE A 308 5.86 -4.70 18.06
N LEU A 309 5.21 -5.80 17.74
CA LEU A 309 3.92 -6.13 18.30
C LEU A 309 4.19 -7.01 19.49
N ASN A 310 3.75 -6.56 20.67
CA ASN A 310 3.74 -7.41 21.86
C ASN A 310 2.52 -8.36 21.86
N THR A 311 1.78 -8.40 20.75
CA THR A 311 0.53 -9.15 20.59
C THR A 311 0.44 -9.73 19.17
N GLY A 312 0.07 -11.01 19.05
CA GLY A 312 -0.19 -11.66 17.76
C GLY A 312 -1.52 -11.22 17.10
N ASP A 313 -2.01 -10.03 17.42
CA ASP A 313 -3.27 -9.48 16.90
C ASP A 313 -2.99 -8.66 15.63
N ASP A 314 -3.32 -9.26 14.50
CA ASP A 314 -3.17 -8.75 13.14
C ASP A 314 -3.97 -7.47 12.85
N SER A 315 -5.07 -7.26 13.60
CA SER A 315 -5.92 -6.08 13.48
C SER A 315 -5.21 -4.77 13.85
N ASN A 316 -4.02 -4.84 14.43
CA ASN A 316 -3.21 -3.68 14.78
C ASN A 316 -2.38 -3.10 13.63
N PHE A 317 -2.16 -3.87 12.55
CA PHE A 317 -1.30 -3.45 11.43
C PHE A 317 -1.90 -3.74 10.05
N ILE A 318 -3.00 -4.49 9.98
CA ILE A 318 -3.77 -4.70 8.76
C ILE A 318 -5.14 -4.08 8.95
N ASN A 319 -5.42 -3.01 8.19
CA ASN A 319 -6.79 -2.51 8.09
C ASN A 319 -7.61 -3.52 7.27
N VAL A 320 -8.58 -4.18 7.92
CA VAL A 320 -9.43 -5.20 7.28
C VAL A 320 -10.18 -4.66 6.07
N PHE A 321 -10.68 -3.42 6.11
CA PHE A 321 -11.35 -2.81 4.95
C PHE A 321 -10.38 -2.49 3.81
N GLN A 322 -9.12 -2.22 4.13
CA GLN A 322 -8.07 -2.08 3.12
C GLN A 322 -7.80 -3.42 2.44
N LYS A 323 -7.72 -4.49 3.23
CA LYS A 323 -7.52 -5.85 2.74
C LYS A 323 -8.66 -6.28 1.83
N ASP A 324 -9.91 -6.10 2.27
CA ASP A 324 -11.10 -6.39 1.48
C ASP A 324 -11.10 -5.65 0.14
N LEU A 325 -10.73 -4.36 0.15
CA LEU A 325 -10.59 -3.57 -1.07
C LEU A 325 -9.50 -4.15 -2.00
N CYS A 326 -8.33 -4.51 -1.47
CA CYS A 326 -7.26 -5.11 -2.27
C CYS A 326 -7.68 -6.44 -2.89
N VAL A 327 -8.35 -7.31 -2.13
CA VAL A 327 -8.89 -8.59 -2.62
C VAL A 327 -9.93 -8.36 -3.72
N MET A 328 -10.81 -7.37 -3.56
CA MET A 328 -11.83 -7.04 -4.56
C MET A 328 -11.24 -6.45 -5.84
N LEU A 329 -10.24 -5.57 -5.73
CA LEU A 329 -9.54 -5.02 -6.90
C LEU A 329 -8.80 -6.12 -7.68
N ASP A 330 -8.11 -7.00 -6.97
CA ASP A 330 -7.42 -8.15 -7.56
C ASP A 330 -8.37 -9.08 -8.31
N ALA A 331 -9.53 -9.37 -7.71
CA ALA A 331 -10.55 -10.18 -8.36
C ALA A 331 -11.14 -9.51 -9.61
N ALA A 332 -11.34 -8.19 -9.58
CA ALA A 332 -11.84 -7.44 -10.74
C ALA A 332 -10.84 -7.39 -11.89
N GLU A 333 -9.54 -7.31 -11.58
CA GLU A 333 -8.47 -7.34 -12.59
C GLU A 333 -8.34 -8.71 -13.26
N ASN A 334 -8.52 -9.78 -12.48
CA ASN A 334 -8.31 -11.15 -12.92
C ASN A 334 -9.60 -11.90 -13.30
N GLY A 335 -10.77 -11.25 -13.21
CA GLY A 335 -12.06 -11.89 -13.51
C GLY A 335 -12.45 -12.99 -12.53
N LEU A 336 -12.07 -12.85 -11.26
CA LEU A 336 -12.32 -13.84 -10.21
C LEU A 336 -13.60 -13.52 -9.43
N GLU A 337 -14.23 -14.54 -8.86
CA GLU A 337 -15.32 -14.37 -7.91
C GLU A 337 -14.77 -14.12 -6.50
N VAL A 338 -15.37 -13.18 -5.79
CA VAL A 338 -15.07 -12.93 -4.37
C VAL A 338 -16.23 -13.41 -3.52
N GLY A 339 -15.89 -14.30 -2.58
CA GLY A 339 -16.79 -14.77 -1.54
C GLY A 339 -17.08 -13.71 -0.48
N ARG A 340 -17.33 -14.15 0.75
CA ARG A 340 -17.61 -13.26 1.87
C ARG A 340 -16.35 -12.52 2.32
N LEU A 341 -16.47 -11.22 2.54
CA LEU A 341 -15.38 -10.38 3.03
C LEU A 341 -15.36 -10.33 4.57
N GLU A 342 -14.20 -10.06 5.15
CA GLU A 342 -14.04 -10.01 6.61
C GLU A 342 -14.69 -8.77 7.22
N GLY A 343 -14.57 -7.62 6.54
CA GLY A 343 -15.18 -6.36 6.98
C GLY A 343 -16.71 -6.35 6.90
N ASP A 344 -17.35 -7.36 6.29
CA ASP A 344 -18.81 -7.48 6.30
C ASP A 344 -19.37 -7.80 7.70
N GLU A 345 -18.55 -8.33 8.61
CA GLU A 345 -18.95 -8.63 9.99
C GLU A 345 -18.84 -7.42 10.94
N ILE A 346 -18.27 -6.31 10.46
CA ILE A 346 -18.00 -5.12 11.27
C ILE A 346 -19.08 -4.08 11.05
N GLY A 347 -20.00 -3.96 12.02
CA GLY A 347 -21.10 -3.01 11.95
C GLY A 347 -20.72 -1.54 12.18
N ASP A 348 -19.78 -1.26 13.11
CA ASP A 348 -19.38 0.11 13.44
C ASP A 348 -17.98 0.45 12.90
N LEU A 349 -17.97 1.05 11.71
CA LEU A 349 -16.74 1.47 11.02
C LEU A 349 -16.00 2.60 11.73
N GLU A 350 -16.72 3.49 12.43
CA GLU A 350 -16.09 4.62 13.11
C GLU A 350 -15.41 4.15 14.40
N ALA A 351 -16.07 3.27 15.17
CA ALA A 351 -15.46 2.63 16.33
C ALA A 351 -14.26 1.76 15.94
N TYR A 352 -14.37 0.99 14.86
CA TYR A 352 -13.24 0.25 14.30
C TYR A 352 -12.08 1.18 13.96
N GLY A 353 -12.33 2.24 13.20
CA GLY A 353 -11.30 3.21 12.82
C GLY A 353 -10.63 3.81 14.05
N LYS A 354 -11.41 4.27 15.03
CA LYS A 354 -10.87 4.82 16.29
C LYS A 354 -9.99 3.81 17.01
N ARG A 355 -10.41 2.55 17.11
CA ARG A 355 -9.61 1.47 17.71
C ARG A 355 -8.30 1.27 16.95
N TYR A 356 -8.38 1.08 15.63
CA TYR A 356 -7.24 0.86 14.74
C TYR A 356 -6.22 2.00 14.85
N PHE A 357 -6.68 3.25 14.79
CA PHE A 357 -5.80 4.43 14.93
C PHE A 357 -5.29 4.65 16.35
N SER A 358 -6.10 4.36 17.38
CA SER A 358 -5.65 4.48 18.76
C SER A 358 -4.53 3.48 19.09
N ASN A 359 -4.59 2.27 18.52
CA ASN A 359 -3.54 1.26 18.68
C ASN A 359 -2.26 1.65 17.93
N THR A 360 -2.36 2.42 16.83
CA THR A 360 -1.23 2.88 16.03
C THR A 360 -0.66 4.23 16.45
N VAL A 361 -1.17 4.92 17.47
CA VAL A 361 -0.74 6.29 17.83
C VAL A 361 -0.40 6.44 19.34
N LYS A 362 -0.25 5.35 20.11
CA LYS A 362 0.10 5.48 21.53
C LYS A 362 1.48 6.13 21.73
N LYS A 363 1.51 7.19 22.55
CA LYS A 363 2.72 7.96 22.89
C LYS A 363 3.56 7.23 23.94
N ARG A 364 4.89 7.27 23.77
CA ARG A 364 5.87 6.80 24.76
C ARG A 364 5.70 7.58 26.08
N GLY A 365 5.52 6.88 27.20
CA GLY A 365 5.34 7.49 28.54
C GLY A 365 4.40 6.72 29.49
N SER A 366 3.72 5.70 29.00
CA SER A 366 2.96 4.76 29.82
C SER A 366 3.92 3.73 30.45
N THR A 367 3.95 3.64 31.77
CA THR A 367 4.79 2.71 32.54
C THR A 367 4.31 1.25 32.47
N SER A 368 3.23 0.95 31.72
CA SER A 368 2.80 -0.41 31.43
C SER A 368 3.34 -0.85 30.07
N LEU A 369 3.90 -2.05 29.99
CA LEU A 369 4.19 -2.83 28.78
C LEU A 369 3.37 -2.36 27.57
N ASP A 370 3.94 -1.47 26.75
CA ASP A 370 3.23 -0.92 25.60
C ASP A 370 2.99 -2.04 24.57
N PRO A 371 1.74 -2.27 24.13
CA PRO A 371 1.41 -3.42 23.27
C PRO A 371 1.89 -3.25 21.81
N LEU A 372 2.25 -2.04 21.41
CA LEU A 372 2.66 -1.70 20.05
C LEU A 372 3.80 -0.68 20.08
N ARG A 373 5.00 -1.11 19.66
CA ARG A 373 6.19 -0.27 19.46
C ARG A 373 6.62 -0.40 17.99
N ARG A 374 7.01 0.69 17.34
CA ARG A 374 7.50 0.66 15.95
C ARG A 374 8.93 1.15 15.93
N ASP A 375 9.82 0.40 15.30
CA ASP A 375 11.21 0.79 15.11
C ASP A 375 11.64 0.57 13.66
N PHE A 376 12.49 1.43 13.14
CA PHE A 376 13.21 1.14 11.90
C PHE A 376 14.49 0.39 12.22
N ARG A 377 14.87 -0.55 11.35
CA ARG A 377 16.22 -1.12 11.36
C ARG A 377 16.86 -0.91 10.01
N PHE A 378 18.13 -0.60 10.04
CA PHE A 378 18.91 -0.29 8.86
C PHE A 378 20.01 -1.33 8.69
N LYS A 379 20.37 -1.67 7.44
CA LYS A 379 21.50 -2.57 7.18
C LYS A 379 22.84 -1.98 7.62
N SER A 380 22.92 -0.65 7.76
CA SER A 380 24.13 0.02 8.22
C SER A 380 23.84 1.09 9.28
N PRO A 381 24.74 1.25 10.28
CA PRO A 381 24.67 2.35 11.23
C PRO A 381 24.66 3.74 10.56
N TYR A 382 25.31 3.86 9.40
CA TYR A 382 25.34 5.10 8.63
C TYR A 382 23.95 5.52 8.13
N ARG A 383 23.18 4.60 7.54
CA ARG A 383 21.81 4.87 7.09
C ARG A 383 20.90 5.24 8.26
N SER A 384 21.08 4.56 9.39
CA SER A 384 20.37 4.87 10.63
C SER A 384 20.66 6.30 11.10
N LYS A 385 21.93 6.72 11.11
CA LYS A 385 22.32 8.10 11.45
C LYS A 385 21.76 9.15 10.47
N GLN A 386 21.78 8.87 9.16
CA GLN A 386 21.20 9.78 8.16
C GLN A 386 19.68 9.94 8.35
N PHE A 387 19.00 8.83 8.61
CA PHE A 387 17.58 8.83 8.91
C PHE A 387 17.28 9.64 10.18
N TRP A 388 18.02 9.37 11.26
CA TRP A 388 17.90 10.08 12.53
C TRP A 388 18.08 11.60 12.34
N ALA A 389 19.17 12.01 11.70
CA ALA A 389 19.49 13.42 11.44
C ALA A 389 18.42 14.13 10.60
N ARG A 390 17.74 13.39 9.70
CA ARG A 390 16.70 13.95 8.83
C ARG A 390 15.36 14.14 9.56
N PHE A 391 15.01 13.24 10.48
CA PHE A 391 13.65 13.17 11.01
C PHE A 391 13.50 13.54 12.49
N THR A 392 14.59 13.59 13.24
CA THR A 392 14.58 13.86 14.69
C THR A 392 15.39 15.11 15.05
N THR A 393 15.20 15.60 16.28
CA THR A 393 15.96 16.73 16.84
C THR A 393 16.52 16.30 18.19
N GLY A 394 17.63 15.56 18.18
CA GLY A 394 18.27 15.04 19.39
C GLY A 394 19.44 14.11 19.07
N PRO A 395 20.27 13.75 20.07
CA PRO A 395 21.34 12.78 19.87
C PRO A 395 20.76 11.39 19.51
N PRO A 396 21.43 10.62 18.63
CA PRO A 396 20.98 9.30 18.22
C PRO A 396 20.93 8.31 19.40
N ASP A 397 19.72 7.89 19.79
CA ASP A 397 19.50 6.77 20.70
C ASP A 397 19.43 5.47 19.89
N LEU A 398 20.60 4.94 19.53
CA LEU A 398 20.78 3.79 18.66
C LEU A 398 21.11 2.54 19.45
N GLU A 399 20.19 2.06 20.30
CA GLU A 399 20.30 0.72 20.83
C GLU A 399 20.18 -0.30 19.68
N ASN A 400 21.23 -1.11 19.46
CA ASN A 400 21.24 -2.23 18.50
C ASN A 400 20.91 -1.86 17.03
N GLY A 401 21.10 -0.60 16.63
CA GLY A 401 20.79 -0.13 15.27
C GLY A 401 19.30 0.03 14.97
N LEU A 402 18.46 0.03 16.02
CA LEU A 402 17.04 0.36 15.94
C LEU A 402 16.85 1.87 16.08
N VAL A 403 15.86 2.42 15.36
CA VAL A 403 15.41 3.81 15.50
C VAL A 403 13.92 3.80 15.84
N PRO A 404 13.51 4.20 17.06
CA PRO A 404 12.09 4.25 17.41
C PRO A 404 11.35 5.24 16.53
N TYR A 405 10.25 4.77 15.94
CA TYR A 405 9.33 5.55 15.12
C TYR A 405 8.41 6.42 15.99
N ASP A 406 8.00 5.92 17.17
CA ASP A 406 7.00 6.53 18.04
C ASP A 406 7.49 7.76 18.83
N MET A 407 8.60 8.36 18.41
CA MET A 407 9.12 9.59 19.02
C MET A 407 8.35 10.83 18.58
N ASP A 408 8.17 11.76 19.52
CA ASP A 408 7.61 13.08 19.23
C ASP A 408 8.40 13.76 18.09
N GLY A 409 7.70 14.06 17.00
CA GLY A 409 8.26 14.63 15.77
C GLY A 409 8.47 13.64 14.62
N VAL A 410 8.69 12.35 14.88
CA VAL A 410 8.84 11.33 13.81
C VAL A 410 7.50 10.81 13.32
N VAL A 411 6.58 10.53 14.25
CA VAL A 411 5.22 10.00 13.98
C VAL A 411 4.45 10.87 12.99
N TRP A 412 4.51 12.19 13.16
CA TRP A 412 3.83 13.14 12.28
C TRP A 412 4.52 13.34 10.93
N ARG A 413 5.83 13.03 10.85
CA ARG A 413 6.64 13.25 9.64
C ARG A 413 6.65 12.06 8.69
N ILE A 414 6.36 10.84 9.17
CA ILE A 414 6.45 9.62 8.39
C ILE A 414 5.16 8.81 8.55
N PRO A 415 4.08 9.02 7.80
CA PRO A 415 2.82 8.33 8.06
C PRO A 415 2.93 6.80 7.89
N VAL A 416 2.78 6.05 9.00
CA VAL A 416 2.67 4.59 8.97
C VAL A 416 1.24 4.22 8.59
N MET A 417 1.04 4.08 7.29
CA MET A 417 -0.01 3.30 6.63
C MET A 417 -1.42 3.37 7.22
N CYS A 418 -2.14 4.41 6.82
CA CYS A 418 -3.53 4.28 6.32
C CYS A 418 -3.94 5.52 5.51
N SER A 419 -3.01 6.13 4.79
CA SER A 419 -3.21 7.27 3.88
C SER A 419 -1.83 7.76 3.51
N ARG A 420 -1.38 7.55 2.28
CA ARG A 420 -0.15 8.20 1.82
C ARG A 420 -0.48 9.69 1.63
N LEU A 421 -0.15 10.51 2.64
CA LEU A 421 -0.30 11.98 2.63
C LEU A 421 0.91 12.68 2.01
#